data_AF-A0A5N6U0Y4-F1
#
_entry.id   AF-A0A5N6U0Y4-F1
#
_cell.length_a   1.000
_cell.length_b   1.000
_cell.length_c   1.000
_cell.angle_alpha   90.00
_cell.angle_beta   90.00
_cell.angle_gamma   90.00
#
_symmetry.space_group_name_H-M   'P 1'
#
loop_
_entity.id
_entity.type
_entity.pdbx_description
1 polymer ?
#
loop_
_entity_poly.entity_id
_entity_poly.type
_entity_poly.pdbx_seq_one_letter_code
_entity_poly.pdbx_strand_id
1 'polypeptide(L)'
;MHFPSMRWLLVTCVGAIIGTTTATILEVDVVFPRNETYAPNFWFPIVFAFQNAKSAELLNFYITFDIWNWHKNLGESYGYSHELKWANWSSHEPYFEYRFVDHLMREGHWRLQWTVSWQSCNEIAPPGNLGQKMIENDTTWYVNFATNNSAPAVDLVAATANKTTCARELGHAINVTDRTMDSDLSANWARRWTCAVVASSTPTPTPDPCRVTIDSANAASMTASWNAKLCKGLNPPPDCPKKRSASQQLRVVGTSCVLAASGALGFLLL
;
A
#
# COMPACT_ATOMS: atom_id res chain seq x y z
N MET A 1 -21.54 -76.04 30.07
CA MET A 1 -20.29 -75.40 29.61
C MET A 1 -20.68 -74.28 28.66
N HIS A 2 -20.61 -73.03 29.10
CA HIS A 2 -20.90 -71.85 28.27
C HIS A 2 -19.58 -71.13 27.96
N PHE A 3 -19.27 -70.92 26.68
CA PHE A 3 -18.24 -69.99 26.23
C PHE A 3 -18.92 -68.71 25.74
N PRO A 4 -18.53 -67.52 26.22
CA PRO A 4 -19.05 -66.27 25.65
C PRO A 4 -18.21 -65.87 24.44
N SER A 5 -18.86 -65.58 23.31
CA SER A 5 -18.22 -64.95 22.16
C SER A 5 -18.07 -63.44 22.42
N MET A 6 -16.85 -62.95 22.55
CA MET A 6 -16.57 -61.52 22.68
C MET A 6 -16.52 -60.90 21.28
N ARG A 7 -17.54 -60.09 20.92
CA ARG A 7 -17.52 -59.27 19.70
C ARG A 7 -16.80 -57.95 20.01
N TRP A 8 -15.61 -57.77 19.46
CA TRP A 8 -14.92 -56.49 19.42
C TRP A 8 -15.55 -55.60 18.34
N LEU A 9 -16.20 -54.50 18.75
CA LEU A 9 -16.60 -53.42 17.86
C LEU A 9 -15.42 -52.44 17.75
N LEU A 10 -14.72 -52.47 16.61
CA LEU A 10 -13.77 -51.42 16.25
C LEU A 10 -14.56 -50.20 15.79
N VAL A 11 -14.72 -49.23 16.69
CA VAL A 11 -15.19 -47.89 16.35
C VAL A 11 -14.00 -47.15 15.72
N THR A 12 -13.95 -47.12 14.40
CA THR A 12 -13.03 -46.24 13.67
C THR A 12 -13.57 -44.82 13.73
N CYS A 13 -13.00 -43.99 14.60
CA CYS A 13 -13.18 -42.55 14.56
C CYS A 13 -12.55 -42.02 13.26
N VAL A 14 -13.39 -41.77 12.25
CA VAL A 14 -12.99 -40.94 11.11
C VAL A 14 -12.89 -39.51 11.64
N GLY A 15 -11.70 -39.13 12.10
CA GLY A 15 -11.39 -37.74 12.37
C GLY A 15 -11.49 -36.97 11.05
N ALA A 16 -12.42 -36.01 10.98
CA ALA A 16 -12.44 -35.06 9.89
C ALA A 16 -11.10 -34.31 9.91
N ILE A 17 -10.29 -34.47 8.86
CA ILE A 17 -9.14 -33.62 8.62
C ILE A 17 -9.72 -32.26 8.23
N ILE A 18 -9.88 -31.38 9.21
CA ILE A 18 -10.07 -29.96 8.93
C ILE A 18 -8.73 -29.52 8.33
N GLY A 19 -8.69 -29.34 7.01
CA GLY A 19 -7.57 -28.67 6.35
C GLY A 19 -7.41 -27.31 7.01
N THR A 20 -6.31 -27.11 7.73
CA THR A 20 -5.98 -25.82 8.32
C THR A 20 -5.68 -24.86 7.17
N THR A 21 -6.65 -24.02 6.80
CA THR A 21 -6.39 -22.92 5.87
C THR A 21 -5.33 -22.02 6.50
N THR A 22 -4.16 -21.91 5.87
CA THR A 22 -3.13 -21.01 6.35
C THR A 22 -3.54 -19.60 5.97
N ALA A 23 -3.89 -18.79 6.96
CA ALA A 23 -4.30 -17.42 6.74
C ALA A 23 -3.16 -16.47 7.12
N THR A 24 -2.95 -15.44 6.29
CA THR A 24 -1.94 -14.41 6.46
C THR A 24 -2.62 -13.11 6.84
N ILE A 25 -2.07 -12.39 7.83
CA ILE A 25 -2.60 -11.11 8.26
C ILE A 25 -2.06 -10.03 7.32
N LEU A 26 -2.89 -9.57 6.40
CA LEU A 26 -2.64 -8.34 5.65
C LEU A 26 -2.99 -7.15 6.55
N GLU A 27 -2.13 -6.15 6.60
CA GLU A 27 -2.35 -4.97 7.43
C GLU A 27 -2.15 -3.68 6.61
N VAL A 28 -3.06 -2.72 6.80
CA VAL A 28 -3.03 -1.41 6.15
C VAL A 28 -2.90 -0.33 7.22
N ASP A 29 -1.86 0.48 7.15
CA ASP A 29 -1.51 1.44 8.19
C ASP A 29 -1.40 2.86 7.64
N VAL A 30 -1.90 3.85 8.40
CA VAL A 30 -1.43 5.24 8.29
C VAL A 30 -0.11 5.36 9.04
N VAL A 31 0.97 5.41 8.28
CA VAL A 31 2.33 5.52 8.79
C VAL A 31 2.71 6.98 9.02
N PHE A 32 2.15 7.89 8.22
CA PHE A 32 2.31 9.33 8.40
C PHE A 32 1.07 10.08 7.89
N PRO A 33 0.58 11.12 8.59
CA PRO A 33 1.09 11.66 9.85
C PRO A 33 0.70 10.82 11.08
N ARG A 34 1.51 10.88 12.13
CA ARG A 34 1.17 10.44 13.49
C ARG A 34 0.54 11.60 14.29
N ASN A 35 -0.01 11.29 15.47
CA ASN A 35 -0.61 12.28 16.38
C ASN A 35 0.45 13.16 17.05
N GLU A 36 1.07 14.01 16.24
CA GLU A 36 2.17 14.90 16.58
C GLU A 36 1.97 16.27 15.91
N THR A 37 2.92 17.18 16.16
CA THR A 37 2.95 18.51 15.56
C THR A 37 4.14 18.62 14.61
N TYR A 38 3.90 19.10 13.39
CA TYR A 38 4.93 19.28 12.35
C TYR A 38 5.00 20.74 11.89
N ALA A 39 6.12 21.16 11.33
CA ALA A 39 6.16 22.42 10.61
C ALA A 39 5.21 22.37 9.40
N PRO A 40 4.51 23.47 9.06
CA PRO A 40 3.80 23.56 7.79
C PRO A 40 4.75 23.26 6.61
N ASN A 41 4.25 22.53 5.61
CA ASN A 41 5.05 22.09 4.48
C ASN A 41 4.29 22.30 3.16
N PHE A 42 5.00 22.77 2.12
CA PHE A 42 4.45 22.92 0.77
C PHE A 42 3.98 21.60 0.18
N TRP A 43 4.73 20.53 0.45
CA TRP A 43 4.36 19.18 0.07
C TRP A 43 4.33 18.31 1.32
N PHE A 44 3.22 18.35 2.04
CA PHE A 44 3.02 17.54 3.22
C PHE A 44 2.67 16.10 2.80
N PRO A 45 3.44 15.09 3.21
CA PRO A 45 3.16 13.71 2.84
C PRO A 45 2.00 13.14 3.64
N ILE A 46 1.24 12.25 3.01
CA ILE A 46 0.31 11.31 3.64
C ILE A 46 0.77 9.94 3.16
N VAL A 47 1.10 9.04 4.07
CA VAL A 47 1.73 7.76 3.76
C VAL A 47 0.98 6.63 4.40
N PHE A 48 0.49 5.73 3.56
CA PHE A 48 -0.04 4.44 3.93
C PHE A 48 1.01 3.35 3.69
N ALA A 49 0.96 2.29 4.49
CA ALA A 49 1.73 1.09 4.25
C ALA A 49 0.84 -0.15 4.25
N PHE A 50 1.19 -1.11 3.41
CA PHE A 50 0.60 -2.43 3.37
C PHE A 50 1.66 -3.44 3.81
N GLN A 51 1.41 -4.11 4.93
CA GLN A 51 2.26 -5.18 5.44
C GLN A 51 1.73 -6.53 4.99
N ASN A 52 2.62 -7.45 4.61
CA ASN A 52 2.27 -8.66 3.87
C ASN A 52 1.55 -8.30 2.55
N ALA A 53 2.10 -7.31 1.85
CA ALA A 53 1.47 -6.62 0.72
C ALA A 53 1.06 -7.57 -0.41
N LYS A 54 1.80 -8.66 -0.62
CA LYS A 54 1.47 -9.68 -1.63
C LYS A 54 0.06 -10.25 -1.45
N SER A 55 -0.42 -10.39 -0.21
CA SER A 55 -1.77 -10.88 0.07
C SER A 55 -2.87 -9.90 -0.32
N ALA A 56 -2.53 -8.63 -0.60
CA ALA A 56 -3.45 -7.64 -1.13
C ALA A 56 -3.74 -7.82 -2.63
N GLU A 57 -2.97 -8.64 -3.35
CA GLU A 57 -3.06 -8.71 -4.80
C GLU A 57 -4.48 -9.02 -5.30
N LEU A 58 -5.18 -9.96 -4.67
CA LEU A 58 -6.52 -10.38 -5.07
C LEU A 58 -7.64 -9.73 -4.25
N LEU A 59 -7.30 -8.75 -3.43
CA LEU A 59 -8.23 -7.92 -2.69
C LEU A 59 -8.25 -6.55 -3.39
N ASN A 60 -9.41 -6.18 -3.92
CA ASN A 60 -9.53 -4.98 -4.75
C ASN A 60 -9.53 -3.72 -3.88
N PHE A 61 -8.37 -3.33 -3.39
CA PHE A 61 -8.26 -2.21 -2.46
C PHE A 61 -8.58 -0.86 -3.10
N TYR A 62 -9.20 -0.03 -2.29
CA TYR A 62 -9.42 1.37 -2.53
C TYR A 62 -9.26 2.11 -1.21
N ILE A 63 -8.50 3.20 -1.20
CA ILE A 63 -8.38 4.06 -0.03
C ILE A 63 -8.97 5.43 -0.38
N THR A 64 -9.85 5.93 0.46
CA THR A 64 -10.25 7.34 0.47
C THR A 64 -9.78 8.00 1.73
N PHE A 65 -9.46 9.29 1.66
CA PHE A 65 -9.20 10.06 2.85
C PHE A 65 -9.55 11.52 2.66
N ASP A 66 -9.96 12.14 3.76
CA ASP A 66 -10.30 13.53 3.86
C ASP A 66 -9.42 14.18 4.92
N ILE A 67 -8.95 15.40 4.61
CA ILE A 67 -8.20 16.23 5.54
C ILE A 67 -8.97 17.50 5.79
N TRP A 68 -9.27 17.81 7.05
CA TRP A 68 -9.92 19.07 7.41
C TRP A 68 -9.37 19.63 8.71
N ASN A 69 -9.50 20.95 8.84
CA ASN A 69 -9.18 21.65 10.07
C ASN A 69 -10.38 21.53 11.04
N TRP A 70 -10.22 20.86 12.17
CA TRP A 70 -11.37 20.53 13.02
C TRP A 70 -11.74 21.64 14.03
N HIS A 71 -10.84 22.58 14.31
CA HIS A 71 -11.10 23.71 15.22
C HIS A 71 -11.69 24.94 14.52
N LYS A 72 -11.51 25.08 13.21
CA LYS A 72 -12.19 26.11 12.42
C LYS A 72 -13.51 25.52 11.93
N ASN A 73 -14.64 25.97 12.48
CA ASN A 73 -15.98 25.56 12.07
C ASN A 73 -16.11 25.52 10.52
N LEU A 74 -16.11 24.30 9.97
CA LEU A 74 -16.75 23.84 8.72
C LEU A 74 -16.54 24.69 7.46
N GLY A 75 -15.40 24.54 6.78
CA GLY A 75 -15.28 25.04 5.40
C GLY A 75 -14.29 24.29 4.51
N GLU A 76 -13.15 23.89 5.04
CA GLU A 76 -12.06 23.34 4.22
C GLU A 76 -11.86 21.86 4.55
N SER A 77 -12.52 21.01 3.75
CA SER A 77 -12.24 19.58 3.66
C SER A 77 -11.65 19.29 2.29
N TYR A 78 -10.55 18.53 2.26
CA TYR A 78 -9.89 18.12 1.03
C TYR A 78 -9.93 16.60 0.92
N GLY A 79 -10.71 16.11 -0.04
CA GLY A 79 -10.90 14.69 -0.30
C GLY A 79 -9.93 14.15 -1.34
N TYR A 80 -9.43 12.95 -1.08
CA TYR A 80 -8.47 12.26 -1.91
C TYR A 80 -8.79 10.77 -1.99
N SER A 81 -8.27 10.13 -3.04
CA SER A 81 -8.33 8.68 -3.19
C SER A 81 -7.05 8.09 -3.75
N HIS A 82 -6.83 6.82 -3.43
CA HIS A 82 -5.82 5.94 -4.01
C HIS A 82 -6.54 4.77 -4.67
N GLU A 83 -6.38 4.69 -5.99
CA GLU A 83 -6.86 3.55 -6.77
C GLU A 83 -5.76 2.50 -6.87
N LEU A 84 -5.90 1.40 -6.13
CA LEU A 84 -4.84 0.41 -5.94
C LEU A 84 -4.98 -0.81 -6.86
N LYS A 85 -5.91 -0.77 -7.81
CA LYS A 85 -6.18 -1.89 -8.74
C LYS A 85 -4.95 -2.34 -9.56
N TRP A 86 -4.03 -1.41 -9.83
CA TRP A 86 -2.80 -1.61 -10.59
C TRP A 86 -1.53 -1.58 -9.74
N ALA A 87 -1.66 -1.58 -8.41
CA ALA A 87 -0.49 -1.59 -7.54
C ALA A 87 0.33 -2.87 -7.77
N ASN A 88 1.66 -2.72 -7.83
CA ASN A 88 2.57 -3.86 -7.89
C ASN A 88 2.87 -4.34 -6.47
N TRP A 89 1.94 -5.12 -5.92
CA TRP A 89 1.97 -5.63 -4.55
C TRP A 89 3.19 -6.50 -4.21
N SER A 90 3.87 -7.04 -5.22
CA SER A 90 5.08 -7.86 -5.03
C SER A 90 6.38 -7.06 -5.18
N SER A 91 6.31 -5.75 -5.45
CA SER A 91 7.50 -4.94 -5.70
C SER A 91 8.34 -4.67 -4.45
N HIS A 92 7.69 -4.53 -3.29
CA HIS A 92 8.30 -4.14 -2.02
C HIS A 92 7.52 -4.74 -0.84
N GLU A 93 8.19 -4.90 0.29
CA GLU A 93 7.58 -5.30 1.56
C GLU A 93 8.18 -4.44 2.69
N PRO A 94 7.39 -3.61 3.38
CA PRO A 94 5.98 -3.29 3.08
C PRO A 94 5.82 -2.49 1.77
N TYR A 95 4.63 -2.49 1.20
CA TYR A 95 4.29 -1.63 0.06
C TYR A 95 3.80 -0.28 0.57
N PHE A 96 4.41 0.82 0.11
CA PHE A 96 4.01 2.18 0.50
C PHE A 96 3.14 2.82 -0.58
N GLU A 97 1.97 3.31 -0.18
CA GLU A 97 1.12 4.18 -1.00
C GLU A 97 1.12 5.58 -0.38
N TYR A 98 1.35 6.62 -1.19
CA TYR A 98 1.53 7.95 -0.64
C TYR A 98 1.02 9.06 -1.56
N ARG A 99 0.67 10.19 -0.94
CA ARG A 99 0.30 11.42 -1.62
C ARG A 99 0.93 12.61 -0.90
N PHE A 100 1.44 13.56 -1.68
CA PHE A 100 1.82 14.87 -1.16
C PHE A 100 0.68 15.86 -1.38
N VAL A 101 0.37 16.64 -0.35
CA VAL A 101 -0.70 17.64 -0.35
C VAL A 101 -0.15 19.03 -0.01
N ASP A 102 -0.78 20.08 -0.55
CA ASP A 102 -0.31 21.48 -0.49
C ASP A 102 -1.13 22.40 0.42
N HIS A 103 -2.28 21.94 0.92
CA HIS A 103 -3.13 22.77 1.79
C HIS A 103 -2.66 22.79 3.26
N LEU A 104 -1.61 22.04 3.62
CA LEU A 104 -1.03 21.98 4.97
C LEU A 104 0.16 22.94 5.16
N MET A 105 0.24 23.97 4.30
CA MET A 105 1.21 25.06 4.35
C MET A 105 0.95 26.13 5.42
N ARG A 106 -0.05 25.91 6.28
CA ARG A 106 -0.45 26.85 7.34
C ARG A 106 -0.55 26.12 8.67
N GLU A 107 -0.47 26.88 9.76
CA GLU A 107 -0.71 26.35 11.10
C GLU A 107 -2.17 25.92 11.26
N GLY A 108 -2.39 24.87 12.05
CA GLY A 108 -3.72 24.34 12.28
C GLY A 108 -3.74 23.03 13.04
N HIS A 109 -4.95 22.61 13.37
CA HIS A 109 -5.24 21.31 13.94
C HIS A 109 -6.06 20.53 12.93
N TRP A 110 -5.51 19.42 12.49
CA TRP A 110 -6.00 18.69 11.34
C TRP A 110 -6.50 17.32 11.78
N ARG A 111 -7.53 16.85 11.11
CA ARG A 111 -7.95 15.46 11.15
C ARG A 111 -7.77 14.87 9.76
N LEU A 112 -7.03 13.77 9.69
CA LEU A 112 -7.01 12.87 8.55
C LEU A 112 -7.98 11.73 8.88
N GLN A 113 -9.14 11.70 8.23
CA GLN A 113 -10.02 10.53 8.24
C GLN A 113 -9.74 9.73 6.99
N TRP A 114 -9.60 8.42 7.15
CA TRP A 114 -9.31 7.53 6.04
C TRP A 114 -10.22 6.31 6.12
N THR A 115 -10.58 5.82 4.95
CA THR A 115 -11.40 4.63 4.78
C THR A 115 -10.62 3.69 3.88
N VAL A 116 -10.44 2.46 4.35
CA VAL A 116 -9.97 1.36 3.51
C VAL A 116 -11.17 0.53 3.10
N SER A 117 -11.33 0.36 1.79
CA SER A 117 -12.36 -0.48 1.19
C SER A 117 -11.69 -1.60 0.40
N TRP A 118 -12.27 -2.79 0.45
CA TRP A 118 -11.77 -3.95 -0.29
C TRP A 118 -12.91 -4.90 -0.65
N GLN A 119 -12.65 -5.76 -1.64
CA GLN A 119 -13.56 -6.84 -2.02
C GLN A 119 -12.90 -8.20 -1.86
N SER A 120 -13.71 -9.19 -1.48
CA SER A 120 -13.32 -10.61 -1.40
C SER A 120 -14.42 -11.51 -2.00
N CYS A 121 -14.13 -12.79 -2.19
CA CYS A 121 -15.14 -13.74 -2.64
C CYS A 121 -16.15 -14.07 -1.54
N ASN A 122 -17.42 -14.17 -1.91
CA ASN A 122 -18.47 -14.73 -1.06
C ASN A 122 -18.58 -16.24 -1.26
N GLU A 123 -18.07 -17.02 -0.32
CA GLU A 123 -18.12 -18.49 -0.37
C GLU A 123 -19.54 -19.07 -0.36
N ILE A 124 -20.51 -18.32 0.19
CA ILE A 124 -21.87 -18.81 0.44
C ILE A 124 -22.83 -18.37 -0.68
N ALA A 125 -22.35 -17.57 -1.64
CA ALA A 125 -23.19 -17.06 -2.72
C ALA A 125 -23.73 -18.21 -3.61
N PRO A 126 -25.06 -18.29 -3.83
CA PRO A 126 -25.64 -19.33 -4.67
C PRO A 126 -25.19 -19.18 -6.15
N PRO A 127 -25.10 -20.28 -6.91
CA PRO A 127 -24.73 -20.24 -8.32
C PRO A 127 -25.71 -19.36 -9.13
N GLY A 128 -25.18 -18.49 -9.99
CA GLY A 128 -25.97 -17.71 -10.95
C GLY A 128 -26.31 -16.26 -10.54
N ASN A 129 -26.08 -15.85 -9.28
CA ASN A 129 -26.27 -14.45 -8.86
C ASN A 129 -24.94 -13.69 -8.83
N LEU A 130 -24.60 -13.04 -9.94
CA LEU A 130 -23.28 -12.45 -10.19
C LEU A 130 -22.92 -11.32 -9.21
N GLY A 131 -23.90 -10.50 -8.79
CA GLY A 131 -23.68 -9.40 -7.84
C GLY A 131 -23.48 -9.85 -6.39
N GLN A 132 -23.91 -11.05 -6.02
CA GLN A 132 -23.77 -11.59 -4.67
C GLN A 132 -22.45 -12.34 -4.44
N LYS A 133 -21.63 -12.50 -5.48
CA LYS A 133 -20.35 -13.24 -5.43
C LYS A 133 -19.22 -12.46 -4.74
N MET A 134 -19.34 -11.15 -4.62
CA MET A 134 -18.33 -10.31 -3.96
C MET A 134 -18.86 -9.83 -2.62
N ILE A 135 -18.01 -9.92 -1.59
CA ILE A 135 -18.21 -9.24 -0.31
C ILE A 135 -17.43 -7.93 -0.39
N GLU A 136 -18.13 -6.82 -0.18
CA GLU A 136 -17.51 -5.51 -0.02
C GLU A 136 -17.41 -5.19 1.47
N ASN A 137 -16.28 -4.65 1.89
CA ASN A 137 -16.07 -4.23 3.26
C ASN A 137 -15.33 -2.90 3.25
N ASP A 138 -15.74 -2.02 4.16
CA ASP A 138 -15.12 -0.74 4.40
C ASP A 138 -14.90 -0.54 5.90
N THR A 139 -13.78 0.07 6.26
CA THR A 139 -13.49 0.47 7.63
C THR A 139 -12.90 1.86 7.64
N THR A 140 -13.45 2.72 8.50
CA THR A 140 -13.06 4.13 8.60
C THR A 140 -12.41 4.41 9.96
N TRP A 141 -11.28 5.11 9.92
CA TRP A 141 -10.54 5.57 11.08
C TRP A 141 -10.11 7.02 10.92
N TYR A 142 -9.53 7.60 11.97
CA TYR A 142 -8.94 8.93 11.88
C TYR A 142 -7.69 9.08 12.74
N VAL A 143 -6.84 10.02 12.35
CA VAL A 143 -5.74 10.53 13.15
C VAL A 143 -5.84 12.05 13.21
N ASN A 144 -5.67 12.60 14.42
CA ASN A 144 -5.52 14.04 14.61
C ASN A 144 -4.04 14.38 14.63
N PHE A 145 -3.65 15.52 14.06
CA PHE A 145 -2.29 16.04 14.12
C PHE A 145 -2.34 17.57 14.05
N ALA A 146 -1.20 18.23 14.22
CA ALA A 146 -1.11 19.68 14.13
C ALA A 146 0.02 20.16 13.23
N THR A 147 -0.13 21.37 12.70
CA THR A 147 0.96 22.11 12.07
C THR A 147 1.23 23.40 12.84
N ASN A 148 2.51 23.70 13.09
CA ASN A 148 2.95 24.89 13.81
C ASN A 148 4.35 25.32 13.33
N ASN A 149 4.58 26.60 13.07
CA ASN A 149 5.87 27.09 12.55
C ASN A 149 7.06 26.83 13.49
N SER A 150 6.81 26.63 14.79
CA SER A 150 7.83 26.29 15.78
C SER A 150 8.13 24.79 15.89
N ALA A 151 7.36 23.94 15.21
CA ALA A 151 7.55 22.50 15.25
C ALA A 151 8.67 22.04 14.30
N PRO A 152 9.23 20.83 14.50
CA PRO A 152 10.22 20.27 13.60
C PRO A 152 9.71 20.14 12.16
N ALA A 153 10.61 20.31 11.18
CA ALA A 153 10.30 20.02 9.79
C ALA A 153 9.85 18.55 9.62
N VAL A 154 9.02 18.30 8.61
CA VAL A 154 8.58 16.93 8.29
C VAL A 154 9.79 16.06 7.96
N ASP A 155 9.98 15.00 8.75
CA ASP A 155 10.97 13.96 8.54
C ASP A 155 10.26 12.60 8.71
N LEU A 156 10.06 11.89 7.60
CA LEU A 156 9.38 10.58 7.59
C LEU A 156 10.15 9.51 8.36
N VAL A 157 11.49 9.59 8.38
CA VAL A 157 12.33 8.62 9.08
C VAL A 157 12.20 8.82 10.58
N ALA A 158 12.35 10.07 11.05
CA ALA A 158 12.20 10.39 12.46
C ALA A 158 10.78 10.12 12.97
N ALA A 159 9.76 10.50 12.19
CA ALA A 159 8.34 10.34 12.56
C ALA A 159 7.90 8.87 12.69
N THR A 160 8.61 7.94 12.04
CA THR A 160 8.29 6.51 12.09
C THR A 160 9.23 5.70 12.98
N ALA A 161 10.37 6.28 13.38
CA ALA A 161 11.27 5.68 14.36
C ALA A 161 10.66 5.68 15.78
N ASN A 162 9.82 6.66 16.10
CA ASN A 162 9.16 6.75 17.40
C ASN A 162 7.91 5.86 17.46
N LYS A 163 7.96 4.81 18.29
CA LYS A 163 6.84 3.87 18.47
C LYS A 163 5.77 4.34 19.47
N THR A 164 5.99 5.46 20.17
CA THR A 164 5.10 5.90 21.26
C THR A 164 3.83 6.62 20.81
N THR A 165 3.82 7.20 19.60
CA THR A 165 2.69 7.98 19.05
C THR A 165 1.84 7.18 18.06
N CYS A 166 2.06 5.87 18.03
CA CYS A 166 1.47 4.97 17.07
C CYS A 166 0.35 4.16 17.73
N ALA A 167 -0.87 4.68 17.60
CA ALA A 167 -2.08 4.08 18.15
C ALA A 167 -2.58 2.94 17.24
N ARG A 168 -3.30 1.97 17.80
CA ARG A 168 -3.83 0.82 17.04
C ARG A 168 -4.83 1.23 15.96
N GLU A 169 -5.52 2.33 16.20
CA GLU A 169 -6.49 2.97 15.31
C GLU A 169 -5.85 3.52 14.02
N LEU A 170 -4.51 3.50 13.94
CA LEU A 170 -3.77 3.82 12.72
C LEU A 170 -3.68 2.63 11.76
N GLY A 171 -4.09 1.43 12.16
CA GLY A 171 -3.99 0.23 11.33
C GLY A 171 -5.33 -0.51 11.18
N HIS A 172 -5.45 -1.27 10.09
CA HIS A 172 -6.54 -2.20 9.86
C HIS A 172 -6.00 -3.54 9.37
N ALA A 173 -6.33 -4.61 10.08
CA ALA A 173 -5.84 -5.96 9.79
C ALA A 173 -6.94 -6.85 9.20
N ILE A 174 -6.59 -7.62 8.18
CA ILE A 174 -7.47 -8.50 7.41
C ILE A 174 -6.86 -9.90 7.38
N ASN A 175 -7.65 -10.91 7.71
CA ASN A 175 -7.20 -12.30 7.68
C ASN A 175 -7.44 -12.91 6.30
N VAL A 176 -6.41 -12.89 5.44
CA VAL A 176 -6.49 -13.36 4.06
C VAL A 176 -6.13 -14.84 4.02
N THR A 177 -7.04 -15.68 3.52
CA THR A 177 -6.77 -17.11 3.39
C THR A 177 -5.90 -17.41 2.17
N ASP A 178 -5.39 -18.63 2.09
CA ASP A 178 -4.72 -19.18 0.91
C ASP A 178 -5.68 -19.59 -0.22
N ARG A 179 -6.99 -19.38 -0.04
CA ARG A 179 -8.03 -19.78 -0.99
C ARG A 179 -8.39 -18.64 -1.93
N THR A 180 -8.56 -19.00 -3.20
CA THR A 180 -9.06 -18.12 -4.25
C THR A 180 -10.29 -18.75 -4.91
N MET A 181 -11.22 -17.92 -5.36
CA MET A 181 -12.39 -18.39 -6.12
C MET A 181 -12.56 -17.58 -7.41
N ASP A 182 -13.32 -18.14 -8.34
CA ASP A 182 -13.71 -17.45 -9.56
C ASP A 182 -14.58 -16.23 -9.24
N SER A 183 -14.23 -15.09 -9.83
CA SER A 183 -15.02 -13.86 -9.79
C SER A 183 -15.51 -13.46 -11.17
N ASP A 184 -16.65 -12.78 -11.19
CA ASP A 184 -17.14 -12.13 -12.40
C ASP A 184 -16.41 -10.80 -12.60
N LEU A 185 -15.88 -10.58 -13.81
CA LEU A 185 -15.23 -9.32 -14.20
C LEU A 185 -16.11 -8.08 -13.99
N SER A 186 -17.43 -8.23 -14.10
CA SER A 186 -18.40 -7.14 -13.98
C SER A 186 -18.71 -6.75 -12.53
N ALA A 187 -18.56 -7.68 -11.58
CA ALA A 187 -18.81 -7.46 -10.15
C ALA A 187 -17.53 -7.10 -9.37
N ASN A 188 -16.36 -7.50 -9.88
CA ASN A 188 -15.05 -7.25 -9.30
C ASN A 188 -14.51 -5.86 -9.74
N TRP A 189 -14.23 -4.96 -8.80
CA TRP A 189 -13.75 -3.59 -9.08
C TRP A 189 -12.43 -3.56 -9.88
N ALA A 190 -11.54 -4.53 -9.67
CA ALA A 190 -10.30 -4.63 -10.43
C ALA A 190 -10.44 -5.39 -11.75
N ARG A 191 -11.67 -5.84 -12.10
CA ARG A 191 -11.97 -6.63 -13.30
C ARG A 191 -11.03 -7.84 -13.43
N ARG A 192 -10.96 -8.63 -12.36
CA ARG A 192 -10.20 -9.88 -12.32
C ARG A 192 -11.13 -11.08 -12.37
N TRP A 193 -10.61 -12.18 -12.90
CA TRP A 193 -11.32 -13.46 -12.98
C TRP A 193 -11.28 -14.25 -11.67
N THR A 194 -10.45 -13.82 -10.73
CA THR A 194 -10.33 -14.43 -9.41
C THR A 194 -10.35 -13.37 -8.32
N CYS A 195 -10.77 -13.78 -7.12
CA CYS A 195 -10.69 -13.00 -5.89
C CYS A 195 -10.10 -13.86 -4.76
N ALA A 196 -9.61 -13.19 -3.70
CA ALA A 196 -9.22 -13.86 -2.47
C ALA A 196 -10.44 -14.12 -1.57
N VAL A 197 -10.37 -15.20 -0.81
CA VAL A 197 -11.28 -15.47 0.31
C VAL A 197 -10.66 -14.95 1.60
N VAL A 198 -11.45 -14.25 2.41
CA VAL A 198 -11.05 -13.79 3.73
C VAL A 198 -11.72 -14.66 4.80
N ALA A 199 -11.01 -14.92 5.89
CA ALA A 199 -11.58 -15.67 6.99
C ALA A 199 -12.56 -14.79 7.78
N SER A 200 -13.72 -15.34 8.16
CA SER A 200 -14.54 -14.77 9.22
C SER A 200 -13.83 -15.00 10.56
N SER A 201 -12.82 -14.19 10.85
CA SER A 201 -12.00 -14.36 12.04
C SER A 201 -12.69 -13.73 13.25
N THR A 202 -13.11 -14.58 14.18
CA THR A 202 -13.36 -14.22 15.58
C THR A 202 -12.28 -14.86 16.46
N PRO A 203 -11.44 -14.07 17.17
CA PRO A 203 -11.41 -12.60 17.19
C PRO A 203 -10.79 -11.99 15.92
N THR A 204 -11.14 -10.73 15.63
CA THR A 204 -10.54 -9.94 14.56
C THR A 204 -9.03 -9.79 14.80
N PRO A 205 -8.18 -9.93 13.76
CA PRO A 205 -6.74 -9.73 13.92
C PRO A 205 -6.47 -8.32 14.44
N THR A 206 -5.44 -8.20 15.27
CA THR A 206 -5.05 -6.93 15.83
C THR A 206 -3.95 -6.29 14.98
N PRO A 207 -4.12 -5.05 14.49
CA PRO A 207 -3.06 -4.33 13.80
C PRO A 207 -1.90 -3.95 14.74
N ASP A 208 -0.69 -3.91 14.16
CA ASP A 208 0.58 -3.40 14.68
C ASP A 208 1.17 -2.34 13.72
N PRO A 209 0.56 -1.13 13.66
CA PRO A 209 0.96 -0.06 12.73
C PRO A 209 2.35 0.52 13.02
N CYS A 210 2.98 0.11 14.12
CA CYS A 210 4.27 0.60 14.60
C CYS A 210 5.42 -0.32 14.21
N ARG A 211 5.10 -1.45 13.58
CA ARG A 211 6.06 -2.35 12.96
C ARG A 211 6.69 -1.72 11.71
N VAL A 212 5.95 -0.85 11.02
CA VAL A 212 6.43 -0.17 9.80
C VAL A 212 7.27 1.05 10.15
N THR A 213 8.49 1.06 9.62
CA THR A 213 9.39 2.21 9.62
C THR A 213 9.71 2.62 8.19
N ILE A 214 9.79 3.92 7.93
CA ILE A 214 10.25 4.45 6.65
C ILE A 214 11.75 4.74 6.77
N ASP A 215 12.57 4.04 6.00
CA ASP A 215 13.99 4.36 5.91
C ASP A 215 14.27 5.53 4.95
N SER A 216 15.51 6.02 4.96
CA SER A 216 15.93 7.15 4.14
C SER A 216 15.84 6.88 2.64
N ALA A 217 16.04 5.63 2.19
CA ALA A 217 15.96 5.27 0.78
C ALA A 217 14.51 5.30 0.29
N ASN A 218 13.59 4.76 1.09
CA ASN A 218 12.16 4.80 0.84
C ASN A 218 11.63 6.24 0.87
N ALA A 219 12.00 7.03 1.88
CA ALA A 219 11.64 8.45 1.93
C ALA A 219 12.14 9.22 0.70
N ALA A 220 13.41 9.03 0.32
CA ALA A 220 13.99 9.66 -0.86
C ALA A 220 13.30 9.20 -2.16
N SER A 221 12.94 7.92 -2.26
CA SER A 221 12.21 7.35 -3.40
C SER A 221 10.83 7.99 -3.55
N MET A 222 10.09 8.18 -2.45
CA MET A 222 8.79 8.86 -2.46
C MET A 222 8.91 10.30 -2.98
N THR A 223 9.87 11.07 -2.44
CA THR A 223 10.13 12.45 -2.88
C THR A 223 10.56 12.51 -4.34
N ALA A 224 11.44 11.59 -4.79
CA ALA A 224 11.91 11.54 -6.17
C ALA A 224 10.78 11.20 -7.15
N SER A 225 9.91 10.25 -6.80
CA SER A 225 8.73 9.88 -7.58
C SER A 225 7.74 11.05 -7.68
N TRP A 226 7.50 11.76 -6.57
CA TRP A 226 6.67 12.96 -6.56
C TRP A 226 7.25 14.06 -7.45
N ASN A 227 8.55 14.35 -7.33
CA ASN A 227 9.22 15.32 -8.19
C ASN A 227 9.15 14.93 -9.67
N ALA A 228 9.36 13.64 -9.99
CA ALA A 228 9.22 13.14 -11.36
C ALA A 228 7.79 13.33 -11.91
N LYS A 229 6.77 13.24 -11.06
CA LYS A 229 5.38 13.54 -11.42
C LYS A 229 5.18 15.03 -11.67
N LEU A 230 5.68 15.90 -10.79
CA LEU A 230 5.63 17.36 -10.98
C LEU A 230 6.31 17.79 -12.29
N CYS A 231 7.45 17.17 -12.62
CA CYS A 231 8.18 17.45 -13.87
C CYS A 231 7.46 17.02 -15.14
N LYS A 232 6.46 16.15 -15.04
CA LYS A 232 5.57 15.77 -16.15
C LYS A 232 4.30 16.62 -16.21
N GLY A 233 4.07 17.47 -15.20
CA GLY A 233 2.90 18.33 -15.09
C GLY A 233 2.93 19.53 -16.05
N LEU A 234 1.84 20.29 -16.06
CA LEU A 234 1.68 21.47 -16.93
C LEU A 234 2.64 22.61 -16.55
N ASN A 235 2.97 22.74 -15.26
CA ASN A 235 3.87 23.76 -14.71
C ASN A 235 5.01 23.07 -13.96
N PRO A 236 6.00 22.50 -14.66
CA PRO A 236 7.09 21.78 -14.03
C PRO A 236 7.98 22.74 -13.22
N PRO A 237 8.47 22.31 -12.04
CA PRO A 237 9.49 23.04 -11.30
C PRO A 237 10.75 23.37 -12.14
N PRO A 238 11.47 24.47 -11.85
CA PRO A 238 12.66 24.88 -12.61
C PRO A 238 13.81 23.86 -12.58
N ASP A 239 13.90 23.07 -11.52
CA ASP A 239 14.91 22.04 -11.27
C ASP A 239 14.61 20.70 -11.97
N CYS A 240 13.52 20.63 -12.72
CA CYS A 240 13.20 19.44 -13.49
C CYS A 240 14.29 19.11 -14.52
N PRO A 241 14.61 17.82 -14.72
CA PRO A 241 15.58 17.41 -15.72
C PRO A 241 15.16 17.97 -17.08
N LYS A 242 16.03 18.78 -17.70
CA LYS A 242 15.83 19.21 -19.08
C LYS A 242 15.67 17.95 -19.92
N LYS A 243 14.60 17.87 -20.73
CA LYS A 243 14.42 16.78 -21.69
C LYS A 243 15.69 16.70 -22.54
N ARG A 244 16.52 15.68 -22.33
CA ARG A 244 17.55 15.33 -23.30
C ARG A 244 16.78 14.94 -24.56
N SER A 245 16.95 15.68 -25.64
CA SER A 245 16.40 15.30 -26.93
C SER A 245 16.91 13.89 -27.27
N ALA A 246 16.09 13.08 -27.96
CA ALA A 246 16.51 11.75 -28.42
C ALA A 246 17.83 11.78 -29.22
N SER A 247 18.19 12.93 -29.81
CA SER A 247 19.47 13.17 -30.49
C SER A 247 20.70 13.24 -29.55
N GLN A 248 20.54 13.53 -28.26
CA GLN A 248 21.65 13.56 -27.30
C GLN A 248 21.94 12.19 -26.67
N GLN A 249 20.96 11.29 -26.57
CA GLN A 249 21.21 9.90 -26.16
C GLN A 249 22.08 9.15 -27.18
N LEU A 250 21.92 9.45 -28.47
CA LEU A 250 22.78 8.92 -29.54
C LEU A 250 24.21 9.45 -29.49
N ARG A 251 24.48 10.62 -28.87
CA ARG A 251 25.85 11.16 -28.77
C ARG A 251 26.69 10.51 -27.66
N VAL A 252 26.07 10.05 -26.57
CA VAL A 252 26.80 9.39 -25.46
C VAL A 252 27.15 7.93 -25.79
N VAL A 253 26.32 7.25 -26.58
CA VAL A 253 26.63 5.89 -27.09
C VAL A 253 27.52 5.95 -28.34
N GLY A 254 27.43 7.01 -29.15
CA GLY A 254 28.19 7.15 -30.40
C GLY A 254 29.62 7.69 -30.29
N THR A 255 30.09 8.10 -29.11
CA THR A 255 31.47 8.63 -28.92
C THR A 255 32.44 7.63 -28.28
N SER A 256 31.98 6.45 -27.88
CA SER A 256 32.84 5.41 -27.28
C SER A 256 33.35 4.33 -28.25
N CYS A 257 33.02 4.41 -29.54
CA CYS A 257 33.42 3.38 -30.53
C CYS A 257 34.24 3.88 -31.75
N VAL A 258 34.78 5.11 -31.76
CA VAL A 258 35.55 5.62 -32.94
C VAL A 258 36.97 6.10 -32.61
N LEU A 259 37.56 5.75 -31.46
CA LEU A 259 38.98 6.01 -31.17
C LEU A 259 39.81 4.73 -30.98
N ALA A 260 39.57 3.73 -31.83
CA ALA A 260 40.44 2.55 -31.98
C ALA A 260 40.62 2.18 -33.46
N ALA A 261 41.04 3.13 -34.29
CA ALA A 261 41.45 2.87 -35.67
C ALA A 261 42.41 3.96 -36.19
N SER A 262 43.52 4.20 -35.48
CA SER A 262 44.67 4.95 -36.02
C SER A 262 45.91 4.61 -35.19
N GLY A 263 46.49 3.44 -35.47
CA GLY A 263 47.67 2.96 -34.74
C GLY A 263 48.28 1.68 -35.29
N ALA A 264 48.18 1.47 -36.60
CA ALA A 264 48.90 0.38 -37.28
C ALA A 264 48.99 0.69 -38.77
N LEU A 265 49.89 1.58 -39.19
CA LEU A 265 50.37 1.73 -40.58
C LEU A 265 51.56 2.71 -40.67
N GLY A 266 52.52 2.58 -39.73
CA GLY A 266 53.74 3.39 -39.71
C GLY A 266 55.02 2.58 -39.46
N PHE A 267 54.99 1.27 -39.70
CA PHE A 267 56.14 0.36 -39.46
C PHE A 267 56.41 -0.63 -40.59
N LEU A 268 56.03 -0.28 -41.82
CA LEU A 268 56.50 -0.95 -43.03
C LEU A 268 56.75 0.13 -44.08
N LEU A 269 57.98 0.14 -44.63
CA LEU A 269 58.66 1.09 -45.53
C LEU A 269 59.72 1.91 -44.75
N LEU A 270 61.05 1.71 -44.76
CA LEU A 270 62.00 1.17 -45.76
C LEU A 270 61.62 1.37 -47.23
#